data_AF-A0A9W9FT06-F1
#
_entry.id   AF-A0A9W9FT06-F1
#
_cell.length_a   1.000
_cell.length_b   1.000
_cell.length_c   1.000
_cell.angle_alpha   90.00
_cell.angle_beta   90.00
_cell.angle_gamma   90.00
#
_symmetry.space_group_name_H-M   'P 1'
#
loop_
_entity.id
_entity.type
_entity.pdbx_description
1 polymer ?
#
loop_
_entity_poly.entity_id
_entity_poly.type
_entity_poly.pdbx_seq_one_letter_code
_entity_poly.pdbx_strand_id
1 'polypeptide(L)'
;MGDINNWRPIGGTQWSTMELSVSFNKWSSVSKIYQTCGRLEDARFYPDHCYPFIQSEHLRADPIRFQIICRFADLLCAEGRCAKARSIIESEIQSVSNHNHGKLAKALRRLKVSLVDVDIAEGKYDQASLNVEWLKQQFIRVPSPDISDQWLHVRAIVASARLLHSQCRLQDILREWEKVLLLLKQYSDTFKPEGVFYSLGQLSVSLARIQSAYFTDNDRSIASETWRADARQIFDKGCAVLVHEIINYWVPILPKTVIPDILSRLESAEPS
;
A
#
# COMPACT_ATOMS: atom_id res chain seq x y z
N MET A 1 23.89 -5.81 18.69
CA MET A 1 22.44 -5.76 18.37
C MET A 1 21.54 -6.44 19.42
N GLY A 2 22.05 -6.90 20.58
CA GLY A 2 21.27 -7.67 21.57
C GLY A 2 20.31 -6.84 22.44
N ASP A 3 20.68 -5.63 22.87
CA ASP A 3 19.86 -4.87 23.84
C ASP A 3 18.69 -4.10 23.23
N ILE A 4 18.70 -3.88 21.91
CA ILE A 4 17.67 -3.10 21.22
C ILE A 4 16.34 -3.87 21.07
N ASN A 5 16.40 -5.20 21.07
CA ASN A 5 15.26 -6.10 20.87
C ASN A 5 14.58 -6.52 22.18
N ASN A 6 15.17 -6.22 23.33
CA ASN A 6 14.68 -6.65 24.65
C ASN A 6 13.97 -5.55 25.43
N TRP A 7 13.66 -4.42 24.79
CA TRP A 7 13.00 -3.31 25.47
C TRP A 7 11.57 -3.69 25.88
N ARG A 8 11.25 -3.53 27.17
CA ARG A 8 9.93 -3.75 27.77
C ARG A 8 9.45 -2.45 28.42
N PRO A 9 8.13 -2.26 28.58
CA PRO A 9 7.58 -1.09 29.26
C PRO A 9 8.14 -0.94 30.67
N ILE A 10 8.35 0.30 31.08
CA ILE A 10 8.71 0.59 32.46
C ILE A 10 7.48 0.21 33.32
N GLY A 11 7.63 -0.77 34.21
CA GLY A 11 6.53 -1.30 35.04
C GLY A 11 5.86 -2.58 34.50
N GLY A 12 6.30 -3.11 33.35
CA GLY A 12 6.02 -4.48 32.92
C GLY A 12 4.61 -4.81 32.41
N THR A 13 3.62 -3.91 32.54
CA THR A 13 2.22 -4.23 32.19
C THR A 13 1.56 -3.30 31.17
N GLN A 14 1.96 -2.03 31.05
CA GLN A 14 1.29 -1.09 30.15
C GLN A 14 2.27 -0.12 29.48
N TRP A 15 2.03 0.16 28.21
CA TRP A 15 2.75 1.15 27.42
C TRP A 15 2.09 2.52 27.58
N SER A 16 2.86 3.56 27.92
CA SER A 16 2.40 4.93 27.73
C SER A 16 2.31 5.29 26.24
N THR A 17 1.51 6.29 25.87
CA THR A 17 1.44 6.81 24.49
C THR A 17 2.82 7.26 23.98
N MET A 18 3.68 7.81 24.85
CA MET A 18 5.02 8.24 24.46
C MET A 18 5.94 7.05 24.16
N GLU A 19 5.98 6.04 25.04
CA GLU A 19 6.74 4.81 24.82
C GLU A 19 6.28 4.08 23.55
N LEU A 20 4.96 4.07 23.31
CA LEU A 20 4.36 3.54 22.10
C LEU A 20 4.83 4.28 20.85
N SER A 21 4.80 5.60 20.87
CA SER A 21 5.25 6.44 19.77
C SER A 21 6.72 6.20 19.42
N VAL A 22 7.60 6.25 20.44
CA VAL A 22 9.04 6.11 20.24
C VAL A 22 9.39 4.72 19.70
N SER A 23 8.86 3.66 20.34
CA SER A 23 9.19 2.31 19.91
C SER A 23 8.53 1.98 18.57
N PHE A 24 7.30 2.45 18.31
CA PHE A 24 6.67 2.26 17.01
C PHE A 24 7.47 2.92 15.89
N ASN A 25 7.93 4.15 16.04
CA ASN A 25 8.72 4.81 15.00
C ASN A 25 10.00 4.04 14.67
N LYS A 26 10.69 3.54 15.70
CA LYS A 26 11.87 2.69 15.56
C LYS A 26 11.54 1.38 14.83
N TRP A 27 10.55 0.64 15.32
CA TRP A 27 10.18 -0.67 14.80
C TRP A 27 9.51 -0.62 13.43
N SER A 28 8.73 0.42 13.16
CA SER A 28 8.13 0.68 11.85
C SER A 28 9.22 0.90 10.80
N SER A 29 10.28 1.64 11.14
CA SER A 29 11.43 1.83 10.25
C SER A 29 12.15 0.51 9.95
N VAL A 30 12.45 -0.28 10.98
CA VAL A 30 13.11 -1.60 10.81
C VAL A 30 12.22 -2.57 10.02
N SER A 31 10.93 -2.61 10.34
CA SER A 31 9.93 -3.42 9.62
C SER A 31 9.87 -3.06 8.13
N LYS A 32 9.92 -1.77 7.79
CA LYS A 32 9.95 -1.33 6.38
C LYS A 32 11.20 -1.83 5.66
N ILE A 33 12.37 -1.75 6.28
CA ILE A 33 13.63 -2.24 5.71
C ILE A 33 13.57 -3.75 5.45
N TYR A 34 13.12 -4.54 6.44
CA TYR A 34 12.99 -5.99 6.23
C TYR A 34 11.98 -6.31 5.13
N GLN A 35 10.86 -5.59 5.10
CA GLN A 35 9.85 -5.79 4.08
C GLN A 35 10.37 -5.48 2.68
N THR A 36 11.15 -4.41 2.51
CA THR A 36 11.70 -4.02 1.20
C THR A 36 12.75 -5.01 0.71
N CYS A 37 13.44 -5.69 1.63
CA CYS A 37 14.29 -6.84 1.32
C CYS A 37 13.50 -8.11 0.93
N GLY A 38 12.18 -8.14 1.16
CA GLY A 38 11.33 -9.33 1.00
C GLY A 38 11.32 -10.26 2.21
N ARG A 39 11.91 -9.84 3.34
CA ARG A 39 11.94 -10.60 4.59
C ARG A 39 10.68 -10.31 5.41
N LEU A 40 9.53 -10.83 4.94
CA LEU A 40 8.22 -10.51 5.51
C LEU A 40 8.06 -10.98 6.96
N GLU A 41 8.61 -12.15 7.31
CA GLU A 41 8.57 -12.67 8.68
C GLU A 41 9.30 -11.73 9.66
N ASP A 42 10.51 -11.30 9.32
CA ASP A 42 11.27 -10.32 10.11
C ASP A 42 10.56 -8.96 10.16
N ALA A 43 9.90 -8.55 9.07
CA ALA A 43 9.13 -7.32 9.03
C ALA A 43 7.91 -7.36 9.96
N ARG A 44 7.28 -8.54 10.11
CA ARG A 44 6.12 -8.77 10.98
C ARG A 44 6.49 -8.92 12.45
N PHE A 45 7.72 -9.36 12.76
CA PHE A 45 8.18 -9.62 14.12
C PHE A 45 7.78 -8.50 15.10
N TYR A 46 8.13 -7.24 14.80
CA TYR A 46 7.87 -6.15 15.74
C TYR A 46 6.39 -5.80 15.90
N PRO A 47 5.59 -5.58 14.83
CA PRO A 47 4.15 -5.37 14.99
C PRO A 47 3.43 -6.51 15.73
N ASP A 48 3.84 -7.76 15.53
CA ASP A 48 3.30 -8.93 16.25
C ASP A 48 3.62 -8.85 17.75
N HIS A 49 4.83 -8.43 18.12
CA HIS A 49 5.22 -8.20 19.51
C HIS A 49 4.48 -7.00 20.15
N CYS A 50 4.18 -5.95 19.40
CA CYS A 50 3.42 -4.80 19.89
C CYS A 50 1.94 -5.14 20.13
N TYR A 51 1.38 -6.02 19.29
CA TYR A 51 -0.06 -6.20 19.15
C TYR A 51 -0.78 -6.49 20.47
N PRO A 52 -0.28 -7.36 21.38
CA PRO A 52 -0.95 -7.60 22.67
C PRO A 52 -1.03 -6.36 23.57
N PHE A 53 -0.01 -5.50 23.54
CA PHE A 53 0.07 -4.34 24.43
C PHE A 53 -0.86 -3.19 24.02
N ILE A 54 -1.12 -3.07 22.71
CA ILE A 54 -1.98 -2.02 22.17
C ILE A 54 -3.47 -2.34 22.27
N GLN A 55 -3.83 -3.52 22.79
CA GLN A 55 -5.23 -3.89 23.06
C GLN A 55 -5.79 -3.30 24.36
N SER A 56 -4.96 -2.59 25.14
CA SER A 56 -5.39 -1.98 26.39
C SER A 56 -6.41 -0.84 26.17
N GLU A 57 -7.39 -0.74 27.07
CA GLU A 57 -8.50 0.22 26.98
C GLU A 57 -8.01 1.69 26.94
N HIS A 58 -6.92 2.02 27.63
CA HIS A 58 -6.37 3.38 27.64
C HIS A 58 -5.83 3.83 26.28
N LEU A 59 -5.49 2.90 25.39
CA LEU A 59 -5.01 3.20 24.03
C LEU A 59 -6.11 3.13 22.98
N ARG A 60 -7.36 2.83 23.36
CA ARG A 60 -8.45 2.52 22.42
C ARG A 60 -8.67 3.57 21.34
N ALA A 61 -8.51 4.85 21.69
CA ALA A 61 -8.65 5.98 20.78
C ALA A 61 -7.31 6.57 20.30
N ASP A 62 -6.17 5.96 20.66
CA ASP A 62 -4.85 6.48 20.32
C ASP A 62 -4.58 6.33 18.80
N PRO A 63 -4.24 7.41 18.07
CA PRO A 63 -3.98 7.34 16.64
C PRO A 63 -2.84 6.40 16.24
N ILE A 64 -1.85 6.19 17.11
CA ILE A 64 -0.67 5.34 16.87
C ILE A 64 -1.06 3.86 16.93
N ARG A 65 -1.98 3.50 17.83
CA ARG A 65 -2.55 2.14 17.89
C ARG A 65 -3.09 1.71 16.51
N PHE A 66 -3.87 2.55 15.85
CA PHE A 66 -4.39 2.24 14.51
C PHE A 66 -3.31 2.17 13.44
N GLN A 67 -2.19 2.89 13.57
CA GLN A 67 -1.03 2.74 12.67
C GLN A 67 -0.43 1.35 12.79
N ILE A 68 -0.22 0.88 14.03
CA ILE A 68 0.35 -0.44 14.30
C ILE A 68 -0.58 -1.53 13.80
N ILE A 69 -1.88 -1.44 14.10
CA ILE A 69 -2.86 -2.46 13.70
C ILE A 69 -2.91 -2.59 12.17
N CYS A 70 -3.03 -1.47 11.46
CA CYS A 70 -3.09 -1.48 10.00
C CYS A 70 -1.80 -2.04 9.41
N ARG A 71 -0.63 -1.62 9.93
CA ARG A 71 0.67 -2.14 9.50
C ARG A 71 0.80 -3.65 9.73
N PHE A 72 0.34 -4.14 10.89
CA PHE A 72 0.37 -5.56 11.21
C PHE A 72 -0.53 -6.36 10.27
N ALA A 73 -1.74 -5.87 10.01
CA ALA A 73 -2.67 -6.51 9.09
C ALA A 73 -2.15 -6.51 7.64
N ASP A 74 -1.52 -5.42 7.20
CA ASP A 74 -0.90 -5.32 5.88
C ASP A 74 0.22 -6.37 5.70
N LEU A 75 1.03 -6.61 6.73
CA LEU A 75 2.09 -7.62 6.73
C LEU A 75 1.53 -9.05 6.78
N LEU A 76 0.50 -9.28 7.60
CA LEU A 76 -0.20 -10.57 7.63
C LEU A 76 -0.80 -10.91 6.26
N CYS A 77 -1.44 -9.93 5.60
CA CYS A 77 -1.97 -10.08 4.25
C CYS A 77 -0.86 -10.41 3.24
N ALA A 78 0.28 -9.71 3.31
CA ALA A 78 1.43 -9.98 2.45
C ALA A 78 2.03 -11.39 2.65
N GLU A 79 1.92 -11.97 3.84
CA GLU A 79 2.31 -13.37 4.14
C GLU A 79 1.23 -14.41 3.75
N GLY A 80 0.13 -14.00 3.13
CA GLY A 80 -0.99 -14.88 2.79
C GLY A 80 -1.92 -15.21 3.96
N ARG A 81 -1.76 -14.55 5.11
CA ARG A 81 -2.59 -14.73 6.32
C ARG A 81 -3.77 -13.77 6.35
N CYS A 82 -4.47 -13.63 5.21
CA CYS A 82 -5.53 -12.64 4.99
C CYS A 82 -6.70 -12.78 5.97
N ALA A 83 -7.11 -14.01 6.33
CA ALA A 83 -8.19 -14.25 7.29
C ALA A 83 -7.90 -13.66 8.68
N LYS A 84 -6.65 -13.78 9.15
CA LYS A 84 -6.22 -13.16 10.43
C LYS A 84 -6.19 -11.63 10.31
N ALA A 85 -5.66 -11.11 9.19
CA ALA A 85 -5.64 -9.68 8.93
C ALA A 85 -7.07 -9.08 8.93
N ARG A 86 -8.02 -9.75 8.26
CA ARG A 86 -9.44 -9.38 8.24
C ARG A 86 -10.03 -9.31 9.63
N SER A 87 -9.91 -10.39 10.39
CA SER A 87 -10.50 -10.49 11.73
C SER A 87 -10.06 -9.33 12.63
N ILE A 88 -8.78 -8.97 12.57
CA ILE A 88 -8.22 -7.84 13.32
C ILE A 88 -8.79 -6.50 12.83
N ILE A 89 -8.85 -6.27 11.52
CA ILE A 89 -9.32 -4.99 10.98
C ILE A 89 -10.82 -4.80 11.23
N GLU A 90 -11.63 -5.83 10.99
CA GLU A 90 -13.08 -5.75 11.15
C GLU A 90 -13.48 -5.54 12.61
N SER A 91 -12.79 -6.18 13.57
CA SER A 91 -13.04 -5.91 14.99
C SER A 91 -12.77 -4.46 15.36
N GLU A 92 -11.71 -3.86 14.80
CA GLU A 92 -11.41 -2.45 15.01
C GLU A 92 -12.40 -1.52 14.34
N ILE A 93 -12.83 -1.82 13.12
CA ILE A 93 -13.85 -1.03 12.42
C ILE A 93 -15.15 -1.03 13.22
N GLN A 94 -15.57 -2.19 13.75
CA GLN A 94 -16.75 -2.28 14.59
C GLN A 94 -16.59 -1.45 15.87
N SER A 95 -15.43 -1.55 16.54
CA SER A 95 -15.12 -0.76 17.72
C SER A 95 -15.18 0.74 17.44
N VAL A 96 -14.55 1.21 16.36
CA VAL A 96 -14.55 2.63 15.94
C VAL A 96 -15.96 3.09 15.57
N SER A 97 -16.75 2.24 14.90
CA SER A 97 -18.11 2.59 14.48
C SER A 97 -19.06 2.76 15.67
N ASN A 98 -18.83 2.01 16.76
CA ASN A 98 -19.61 2.13 17.98
C ASN A 98 -19.23 3.38 18.81
N HIS A 99 -18.08 4.03 18.55
CA HIS A 99 -17.55 5.13 19.35
C HIS A 99 -17.41 6.42 18.51
N ASN A 100 -18.35 7.35 18.70
CA ASN A 100 -18.30 8.76 18.29
C ASN A 100 -17.51 9.05 16.98
N HIS A 101 -18.13 8.74 15.84
CA HIS A 101 -17.53 8.72 14.49
C HIS A 101 -16.64 9.92 14.12
N GLY A 102 -16.95 11.13 14.61
CA GLY A 102 -16.23 12.34 14.23
C GLY A 102 -14.76 12.34 14.64
N LYS A 103 -14.44 11.85 15.86
CA LYS A 103 -13.07 11.91 16.40
C LYS A 103 -12.13 10.85 15.80
N LEU A 104 -12.69 9.74 15.33
CA LEU A 104 -11.94 8.60 14.81
C LEU A 104 -12.04 8.45 13.28
N ALA A 105 -12.51 9.48 12.58
CA ALA A 105 -12.68 9.45 11.12
C ALA A 105 -11.38 9.08 10.38
N LYS A 106 -10.22 9.60 10.82
CA LYS A 106 -8.91 9.26 10.23
C LYS A 106 -8.50 7.80 10.51
N ALA A 107 -8.77 7.31 11.71
CA ALA A 107 -8.54 5.91 12.06
C ALA A 107 -9.41 4.98 11.19
N LEU A 108 -10.68 5.33 11.00
CA LEU A 108 -11.59 4.58 10.14
C LEU A 108 -11.13 4.56 8.67
N ARG A 109 -10.68 5.69 8.12
CA ARG A 109 -10.08 5.74 6.77
C ARG A 109 -8.90 4.79 6.67
N ARG A 110 -7.99 4.82 7.65
CA ARG A 110 -6.80 3.95 7.66
C ARG A 110 -7.16 2.46 7.71
N LEU A 111 -8.07 2.09 8.60
CA LEU A 111 -8.57 0.72 8.72
C LEU A 111 -9.22 0.24 7.43
N LYS A 112 -10.08 1.07 6.80
CA LYS A 112 -10.71 0.73 5.53
C LYS A 112 -9.72 0.62 4.38
N VAL A 113 -8.67 1.43 4.34
CA VAL A 113 -7.58 1.30 3.36
C VAL A 113 -6.90 -0.07 3.50
N SER A 114 -6.60 -0.53 4.72
CA SER A 114 -6.08 -1.89 4.95
C SER A 114 -7.11 -2.98 4.63
N LEU A 115 -8.39 -2.76 4.91
CA LEU A 115 -9.44 -3.72 4.60
C LEU A 115 -9.57 -3.94 3.08
N VAL A 116 -9.46 -2.88 2.27
CA VAL A 116 -9.47 -3.01 0.80
C VAL A 116 -8.36 -3.94 0.32
N ASP A 117 -7.15 -3.80 0.86
CA ASP A 117 -6.04 -4.67 0.47
C ASP A 117 -6.31 -6.14 0.83
N VAL A 118 -6.96 -6.40 1.97
CA VAL A 118 -7.41 -7.73 2.38
C VAL A 118 -8.55 -8.25 1.50
N ASP A 119 -9.54 -7.41 1.18
CA ASP A 119 -10.65 -7.75 0.29
C ASP A 119 -10.14 -8.13 -1.10
N ILE A 120 -9.19 -7.38 -1.67
CA ILE A 120 -8.55 -7.70 -2.95
C ILE A 120 -7.81 -9.04 -2.86
N ALA A 121 -7.00 -9.24 -1.81
CA ALA A 121 -6.22 -10.48 -1.65
C ALA A 121 -7.08 -11.73 -1.46
N GLU A 122 -8.29 -11.60 -0.91
CA GLU A 122 -9.26 -12.69 -0.76
C GLU A 122 -10.24 -12.82 -1.94
N GLY A 123 -10.08 -12.02 -3.01
CA GLY A 123 -10.97 -12.04 -4.16
C GLY A 123 -12.36 -11.44 -3.91
N LYS A 124 -12.57 -10.73 -2.79
CA LYS A 124 -13.85 -10.08 -2.41
C LYS A 124 -14.00 -8.72 -3.08
N TYR A 125 -14.01 -8.70 -4.41
CA TYR A 125 -13.92 -7.49 -5.20
C TYR A 125 -15.10 -6.52 -5.07
N ASP A 126 -16.32 -7.02 -4.82
CA ASP A 126 -17.48 -6.14 -4.58
C ASP A 126 -17.32 -5.35 -3.28
N GLN A 127 -16.86 -6.02 -2.22
CA GLN A 127 -16.60 -5.38 -0.93
C GLN A 127 -15.45 -4.37 -1.01
N ALA A 128 -14.38 -4.73 -1.74
CA ALA A 128 -13.28 -3.82 -2.05
C ALA A 128 -13.80 -2.58 -2.81
N SER A 129 -14.66 -2.76 -3.82
CA SER A 129 -15.22 -1.66 -4.62
C SER A 129 -16.00 -0.67 -3.77
N LEU A 130 -16.88 -1.17 -2.89
CA LEU A 130 -17.66 -0.35 -1.97
C LEU A 130 -16.75 0.44 -1.01
N ASN A 131 -15.71 -0.20 -0.48
CA ASN A 131 -14.76 0.45 0.42
C ASN A 131 -13.89 1.50 -0.29
N VAL A 132 -13.46 1.24 -1.53
CA VAL A 132 -12.72 2.20 -2.37
C VAL A 132 -13.57 3.43 -2.66
N GLU A 133 -14.83 3.26 -3.07
CA GLU A 133 -15.71 4.38 -3.37
C GLU A 133 -15.99 5.22 -2.12
N TRP A 134 -16.24 4.57 -0.98
CA TRP A 134 -16.36 5.26 0.30
C TRP A 134 -15.10 6.08 0.62
N LEU A 135 -13.91 5.51 0.43
CA LEU A 135 -12.64 6.19 0.69
C LEU A 135 -12.45 7.42 -0.21
N LYS A 136 -12.74 7.30 -1.52
CA LYS A 136 -12.71 8.43 -2.46
C LYS A 136 -13.57 9.59 -1.98
N GLN A 137 -14.80 9.31 -1.57
CA GLN A 137 -15.72 10.31 -1.03
C GLN A 137 -15.21 10.94 0.27
N GLN A 138 -14.55 10.16 1.14
CA GLN A 138 -14.00 10.70 2.38
C GLN A 138 -12.79 11.62 2.14
N PHE A 139 -11.91 11.32 1.18
CA PHE A 139 -10.75 12.16 0.91
C PHE A 139 -11.11 13.50 0.25
N ILE A 140 -12.21 13.57 -0.51
CA ILE A 140 -12.75 14.84 -1.03
C ILE A 140 -13.12 15.80 0.12
N ARG A 141 -13.53 15.27 1.27
CA ARG A 141 -13.96 16.06 2.44
C ARG A 141 -12.80 16.52 3.34
N VAL A 142 -11.55 16.26 2.96
CA VAL A 142 -10.36 16.68 3.72
C VAL A 142 -9.73 17.91 3.04
N PRO A 143 -10.03 19.14 3.49
CA PRO A 143 -9.63 20.37 2.79
C PRO A 143 -8.12 20.64 2.80
N SER A 144 -7.41 20.14 3.81
CA SER A 144 -5.96 20.32 3.97
C SER A 144 -5.33 19.04 4.51
N PRO A 145 -5.12 18.03 3.65
CA PRO A 145 -4.62 16.73 4.09
C PRO A 145 -3.17 16.87 4.57
N ASP A 146 -2.91 16.45 5.82
CA ASP A 146 -1.54 16.30 6.30
C ASP A 146 -0.83 15.15 5.58
N ILE A 147 0.48 14.99 5.81
CA ILE A 147 1.30 13.93 5.21
C ILE A 147 0.60 12.56 5.35
N SER A 148 0.11 12.20 6.53
CA SER A 148 -0.55 10.91 6.71
C SER A 148 -1.87 10.79 5.93
N ASP A 149 -2.66 11.86 5.77
CA ASP A 149 -3.87 11.82 4.93
C ASP A 149 -3.50 11.69 3.45
N GLN A 150 -2.46 12.40 2.97
CA GLN A 150 -1.95 12.29 1.61
C GLN A 150 -1.51 10.85 1.29
N TRP A 151 -0.78 10.21 2.22
CA TRP A 151 -0.39 8.81 2.13
C TRP A 151 -1.57 7.85 2.01
N LEU A 152 -2.59 8.03 2.85
CA LEU A 152 -3.78 7.17 2.80
C LEU A 152 -4.59 7.41 1.53
N HIS A 153 -4.63 8.64 1.02
CA HIS A 153 -5.32 8.97 -0.22
C HIS A 153 -4.63 8.30 -1.41
N VAL A 154 -3.31 8.45 -1.56
CA VAL A 154 -2.53 7.78 -2.61
C VAL A 154 -2.74 6.27 -2.53
N ARG A 155 -2.65 5.68 -1.33
CA ARG A 155 -2.86 4.24 -1.14
C ARG A 155 -4.26 3.78 -1.54
N ALA A 156 -5.30 4.56 -1.25
CA ALA A 156 -6.67 4.26 -1.65
C ALA A 156 -6.84 4.25 -3.18
N ILE A 157 -6.24 5.22 -3.90
CA ILE A 157 -6.31 5.26 -5.37
C ILE A 157 -5.46 4.15 -6.00
N VAL A 158 -4.30 3.82 -5.43
CA VAL A 158 -3.50 2.65 -5.85
C VAL A 158 -4.30 1.35 -5.65
N ALA A 159 -4.99 1.19 -4.52
CA ALA A 159 -5.84 0.03 -4.27
C ALA A 159 -7.01 -0.05 -5.28
N SER A 160 -7.58 1.09 -5.68
CA SER A 160 -8.57 1.17 -6.76
C SER A 160 -8.01 0.65 -8.10
N ALA A 161 -6.80 1.08 -8.49
CA ALA A 161 -6.16 0.59 -9.71
C ALA A 161 -5.87 -0.92 -9.65
N ARG A 162 -5.43 -1.43 -8.50
CA ARG A 162 -5.18 -2.86 -8.26
C ARG A 162 -6.45 -3.70 -8.26
N LEU A 163 -7.55 -3.15 -7.77
CA LEU A 163 -8.86 -3.80 -7.85
C LEU A 163 -9.30 -3.98 -9.29
N LEU A 164 -9.19 -2.93 -10.12
CA LEU A 164 -9.48 -3.00 -11.55
C LEU A 164 -8.59 -4.03 -12.26
N HIS A 165 -7.31 -4.10 -11.85
CA HIS A 165 -6.37 -5.12 -12.31
C HIS A 165 -6.82 -6.54 -11.97
N SER A 166 -7.21 -6.77 -10.72
CA SER A 166 -7.70 -8.07 -10.25
C SER A 166 -9.01 -8.48 -10.92
N GLN A 167 -9.81 -7.52 -11.37
CA GLN A 167 -11.04 -7.72 -12.15
C GLN A 167 -10.82 -7.81 -13.67
N CYS A 168 -9.58 -7.76 -14.15
CA CYS A 168 -9.23 -7.73 -15.58
C CYS A 168 -9.90 -6.57 -16.37
N ARG A 169 -10.20 -5.44 -15.71
CA ARG A 169 -10.83 -4.25 -16.33
C ARG A 169 -9.79 -3.34 -16.97
N LEU A 170 -9.03 -3.87 -17.92
CA LEU A 170 -7.78 -3.26 -18.42
C LEU A 170 -7.94 -1.84 -18.99
N GLN A 171 -9.08 -1.56 -19.63
CA GLN A 171 -9.38 -0.23 -20.17
C GLN A 171 -9.51 0.84 -19.07
N ASP A 172 -10.01 0.46 -17.90
CA ASP A 172 -10.20 1.36 -16.77
C ASP A 172 -8.90 1.53 -15.94
N ILE A 173 -8.01 0.54 -15.97
CA ILE A 173 -6.76 0.54 -15.20
C ILE A 173 -5.86 1.72 -15.56
N LEU A 174 -5.69 2.01 -16.87
CA LEU A 174 -4.82 3.09 -17.33
C LEU A 174 -5.28 4.45 -16.79
N ARG A 175 -6.60 4.73 -16.90
CA ARG A 175 -7.20 5.95 -16.36
C ARG A 175 -7.02 6.06 -14.85
N GLU A 176 -7.07 4.93 -14.14
CA GLU A 176 -6.89 4.94 -12.69
C GLU A 176 -5.43 5.17 -12.29
N TRP A 177 -4.46 4.62 -13.01
CA TRP A 177 -3.04 4.93 -12.79
C TRP A 177 -2.68 6.36 -13.17
N GLU A 178 -3.31 6.94 -14.20
CA GLU A 178 -3.17 8.37 -14.49
C GLU A 178 -3.63 9.25 -13.32
N LYS A 179 -4.73 8.88 -12.64
CA LYS A 179 -5.16 9.54 -11.40
C LYS A 179 -4.13 9.38 -10.29
N VAL A 180 -3.52 8.20 -10.13
CA VAL A 180 -2.42 8.00 -9.16
C VAL A 180 -1.27 8.97 -9.46
N LEU A 181 -0.80 9.02 -10.71
CA LEU A 181 0.31 9.90 -11.10
C LEU A 181 -0.03 11.38 -10.92
N LEU A 182 -1.26 11.80 -11.24
CA LEU A 182 -1.72 13.16 -10.99
C LEU A 182 -1.74 13.48 -9.50
N LEU A 183 -2.23 12.55 -8.67
CA LEU A 183 -2.30 12.74 -7.22
C LEU A 183 -0.91 12.80 -6.59
N LEU A 184 0.04 11.98 -7.06
CA LEU A 184 1.44 12.06 -6.64
C LEU A 184 2.06 13.41 -6.98
N LYS A 185 1.77 13.97 -8.17
CA LYS A 185 2.20 15.32 -8.54
C LYS A 185 1.55 16.40 -7.68
N GLN A 186 0.27 16.26 -7.34
CA GLN A 186 -0.45 17.19 -6.47
C GLN A 186 0.16 17.23 -5.06
N TYR A 187 0.68 16.10 -4.58
CA TYR A 187 1.33 15.97 -3.28
C TYR A 187 2.87 16.01 -3.39
N SER A 188 3.41 16.87 -4.25
CA SER A 188 4.86 16.94 -4.54
C SER A 188 5.75 17.19 -3.32
N ASP A 189 5.23 17.88 -2.30
CA ASP A 189 5.96 18.14 -1.05
C ASP A 189 6.18 16.88 -0.22
N THR A 190 5.27 15.90 -0.34
CA THR A 190 5.35 14.60 0.34
C THR A 190 5.95 13.53 -0.57
N PHE A 191 5.58 13.52 -1.85
CA PHE A 191 6.01 12.57 -2.86
C PHE A 191 6.84 13.29 -3.90
N LYS A 192 8.16 13.17 -3.80
CA LYS A 192 9.07 13.80 -4.77
C LYS A 192 8.67 13.42 -6.20
N PRO A 193 8.55 14.40 -7.11
CA PRO A 193 8.50 14.13 -8.54
C PRO A 193 9.69 13.23 -8.91
N GLU A 194 9.45 12.20 -9.70
CA GLU A 194 10.48 11.22 -10.10
C GLU A 194 11.12 10.43 -8.95
N GLY A 195 10.52 10.42 -7.75
CA GLY A 195 10.90 9.53 -6.65
C GLY A 195 10.24 8.14 -6.75
N VAL A 196 10.57 7.24 -5.82
CA VAL A 196 10.10 5.83 -5.80
C VAL A 196 8.60 5.65 -6.10
N PHE A 197 7.70 6.44 -5.49
CA PHE A 197 6.25 6.31 -5.73
C PHE A 197 5.85 6.63 -7.15
N TYR A 198 6.45 7.68 -7.70
CA TYR A 198 6.20 8.10 -9.06
C TYR A 198 6.66 7.00 -10.02
N SER A 199 7.84 6.44 -9.79
CA SER A 199 8.40 5.34 -10.56
C SER A 199 7.58 4.06 -10.49
N LEU A 200 7.04 3.72 -9.32
CA LEU A 200 6.11 2.60 -9.17
C LEU A 200 4.80 2.83 -9.92
N GLY A 201 4.28 4.06 -9.94
CA GLY A 201 3.16 4.43 -10.79
C GLY A 201 3.47 4.25 -12.28
N GLN A 202 4.64 4.73 -12.74
CA GLN A 202 5.09 4.58 -14.13
C GLN A 202 5.25 3.11 -14.54
N LEU A 203 5.89 2.28 -13.71
CA LEU A 203 6.01 0.84 -13.96
C LEU A 203 4.65 0.16 -14.05
N SER A 204 3.70 0.58 -13.21
CA SER A 204 2.34 0.03 -13.24
C SER A 204 1.56 0.43 -14.49
N VAL A 205 1.76 1.66 -14.99
CA VAL A 205 1.23 2.09 -16.29
C VAL A 205 1.81 1.23 -17.41
N SER A 206 3.13 1.04 -17.45
CA SER A 206 3.77 0.18 -18.47
C SER A 206 3.20 -1.23 -18.44
N LEU A 207 3.07 -1.84 -17.26
CA LEU A 207 2.46 -3.17 -17.11
C LEU A 207 1.01 -3.20 -17.65
N ALA A 208 0.18 -2.24 -17.23
CA ALA A 208 -1.21 -2.17 -17.65
C ALA A 208 -1.35 -2.01 -19.16
N ARG A 209 -0.46 -1.21 -19.78
CA ARG A 209 -0.40 -1.06 -21.25
C ARG A 209 -0.08 -2.40 -21.92
N ILE A 210 0.98 -3.07 -21.47
CA ILE A 210 1.40 -4.37 -22.00
C ILE A 210 0.25 -5.37 -21.92
N GLN A 211 -0.36 -5.53 -20.76
CA GLN A 211 -1.47 -6.46 -20.58
C GLN A 211 -2.68 -6.11 -21.45
N SER A 212 -3.08 -4.83 -21.49
CA SER A 212 -4.21 -4.39 -22.34
C SER A 212 -3.98 -4.74 -23.82
N ALA A 213 -2.75 -4.56 -24.29
CA ALA A 213 -2.40 -4.85 -25.67
C ALA A 213 -2.48 -6.36 -25.97
N TYR A 214 -1.96 -7.23 -25.09
CA TYR A 214 -2.09 -8.69 -25.23
C TYR A 214 -3.54 -9.20 -25.21
N PHE A 215 -4.39 -8.66 -24.34
CA PHE A 215 -5.77 -9.16 -24.18
C PHE A 215 -6.77 -8.65 -25.23
N THR A 216 -6.45 -7.56 -25.93
CA THR A 216 -7.36 -6.99 -26.93
C THR A 216 -7.23 -7.64 -28.31
N ASP A 217 -6.36 -8.65 -28.45
CA ASP A 217 -5.99 -9.30 -29.73
C ASP A 217 -5.69 -8.28 -30.84
N ASN A 218 -5.27 -7.08 -30.42
CA ASN A 218 -5.00 -5.96 -31.29
C ASN A 218 -3.52 -5.98 -31.59
N ASP A 219 -3.13 -7.05 -32.30
CA ASP A 219 -1.76 -7.43 -32.65
C ASP A 219 -1.01 -6.24 -33.29
N ARG A 220 -1.75 -5.38 -34.01
CA ARG A 220 -1.25 -4.14 -34.61
C ARG A 220 -0.78 -3.09 -33.61
N SER A 221 -1.38 -2.99 -32.42
CA SER A 221 -0.99 -2.04 -31.40
C SER A 221 0.27 -2.48 -30.65
N ILE A 222 0.40 -3.79 -30.38
CA ILE A 222 1.62 -4.38 -29.83
C ILE A 222 2.74 -4.31 -30.86
N ALA A 223 2.45 -4.55 -32.14
CA ALA A 223 3.42 -4.46 -33.23
C ALA A 223 3.85 -3.03 -33.59
N SER A 224 3.14 -2.00 -33.11
CA SER A 224 3.50 -0.61 -33.35
C SER A 224 4.79 -0.26 -32.61
N GLU A 225 5.84 0.01 -33.37
CA GLU A 225 7.17 0.35 -32.85
C GLU A 225 7.15 1.57 -31.92
N THR A 226 6.32 2.56 -32.23
CA THR A 226 6.11 3.75 -31.39
C THR A 226 5.52 3.42 -30.02
N TRP A 227 4.53 2.53 -29.97
CA TRP A 227 3.88 2.13 -28.72
C TRP A 227 4.86 1.33 -27.83
N ARG A 228 5.65 0.44 -28.44
CA ARG A 228 6.70 -0.32 -27.73
C ARG A 228 7.76 0.62 -27.16
N ALA A 229 8.22 1.57 -27.97
CA ALA A 229 9.19 2.58 -27.53
C ALA A 229 8.65 3.38 -26.34
N ASP A 230 7.39 3.82 -26.39
CA ASP A 230 6.76 4.57 -25.29
C ASP A 230 6.64 3.73 -24.00
N ALA A 231 6.15 2.49 -24.10
CA ALA A 231 6.01 1.60 -22.95
C ALA A 231 7.37 1.24 -22.32
N ARG A 232 8.39 1.01 -23.16
CA ARG A 232 9.75 0.73 -22.73
C ARG A 232 10.42 1.94 -22.10
N GLN A 233 10.26 3.13 -22.69
CA GLN A 233 10.79 4.37 -22.14
C GLN A 233 10.23 4.64 -20.72
N ILE A 234 8.93 4.43 -20.53
CA ILE A 234 8.29 4.59 -19.20
C ILE A 234 8.82 3.55 -18.21
N PHE A 235 9.00 2.31 -18.66
CA PHE A 235 9.54 1.22 -17.84
C PHE A 235 10.97 1.53 -17.39
N ASP A 236 11.85 1.89 -18.33
CA ASP A 236 13.26 2.19 -18.07
C ASP A 236 13.41 3.38 -17.11
N LYS A 237 12.58 4.43 -17.27
CA LYS A 237 12.51 5.56 -16.32
C LYS A 237 12.16 5.09 -14.90
N GLY A 238 11.18 4.21 -14.76
CA GLY A 238 10.80 3.64 -13.47
C GLY A 238 11.92 2.83 -12.84
N CYS A 239 12.59 1.98 -13.62
CA CYS A 239 13.72 1.16 -13.17
C CYS A 239 14.92 2.00 -12.74
N ALA A 240 15.30 3.02 -13.51
CA ALA A 240 16.45 3.88 -13.21
C ALA A 240 16.37 4.50 -11.80
N VAL A 241 15.18 4.95 -11.40
CA VAL A 241 14.95 5.51 -10.05
C VAL A 241 15.03 4.44 -8.97
N LEU A 242 14.48 3.24 -9.21
CA LEU A 242 14.50 2.16 -8.22
C LEU A 242 15.90 1.60 -7.94
N VAL A 243 16.82 1.69 -8.90
CA VAL A 243 18.22 1.22 -8.73
C VAL A 243 19.01 2.13 -7.76
N HIS A 244 18.65 3.41 -7.67
CA HIS A 244 19.41 4.39 -6.90
C HIS A 244 18.82 4.75 -5.54
N GLU A 245 17.58 4.37 -5.24
CA GLU A 245 16.94 4.69 -3.97
C GLU A 245 16.87 3.49 -3.01
N ILE A 246 17.33 3.69 -1.76
CA ILE A 246 16.99 2.79 -0.66
C ILE A 246 15.50 2.96 -0.39
N ILE A 247 14.72 1.97 -0.80
CA ILE A 247 13.27 1.95 -0.65
C ILE A 247 12.94 1.87 0.84
N ASN A 248 12.75 3.02 1.47
CA ASN A 248 12.28 3.14 2.86
C ASN A 248 10.76 3.19 2.96
N TYR A 249 10.09 3.01 1.83
CA TYR A 249 8.68 3.27 1.67
C TYR A 249 7.93 2.01 1.28
N TRP A 250 6.79 1.83 1.93
CA TRP A 250 5.93 0.70 1.66
C TRP A 250 4.95 1.06 0.54
N VAL A 251 4.99 0.28 -0.53
CA VAL A 251 3.90 0.17 -1.51
C VAL A 251 3.40 -1.26 -1.43
N PRO A 252 2.13 -1.49 -1.04
CA PRO A 252 1.55 -2.81 -1.13
C PRO A 252 1.55 -3.25 -2.60
N ILE A 253 2.40 -4.24 -2.88
CA ILE A 253 2.20 -5.23 -3.93
C ILE A 253 2.40 -4.68 -5.35
N LEU A 254 3.61 -4.17 -5.61
CA LEU A 254 4.29 -4.31 -6.90
C LEU A 254 5.48 -5.27 -6.71
N PRO A 255 5.27 -6.45 -6.11
CA PRO A 255 6.36 -7.20 -5.51
C PRO A 255 7.39 -7.57 -6.58
N LYS A 256 8.58 -7.93 -6.12
CA LYS A 256 9.61 -8.72 -6.84
C LYS A 256 9.10 -9.80 -7.81
N THR A 257 7.83 -10.18 -7.79
CA THR A 257 7.16 -11.09 -8.73
C THR A 257 6.71 -10.43 -10.03
N VAL A 258 6.34 -9.15 -10.01
CA VAL A 258 5.76 -8.44 -11.15
C VAL A 258 6.84 -7.85 -12.04
N ILE A 259 7.94 -7.34 -11.48
CA ILE A 259 9.04 -6.76 -12.28
C ILE A 259 9.71 -7.80 -13.20
N PRO A 260 10.07 -9.02 -12.73
CA PRO A 260 10.63 -10.05 -13.60
C PRO A 260 9.64 -10.53 -14.67
N ASP A 261 8.35 -10.60 -14.34
CA ASP A 261 7.29 -10.97 -15.30
C ASP A 261 7.09 -9.85 -16.35
N ILE A 262 7.14 -8.57 -15.96
CA ILE A 262 7.16 -7.44 -16.90
C ILE A 262 8.39 -7.51 -17.81
N LEU A 263 9.57 -7.73 -17.24
CA LEU A 263 10.83 -7.83 -17.99
C LEU A 263 10.77 -8.97 -19.01
N SER A 264 10.40 -10.18 -18.56
CA SER A 264 10.27 -11.34 -19.42
C SER A 264 9.25 -11.11 -20.55
N ARG A 265 8.14 -10.42 -20.28
CA ARG A 265 7.12 -10.10 -21.30
C ARG A 265 7.61 -9.04 -22.28
N LEU A 266 8.31 -8.01 -21.82
CA LEU A 266 8.94 -6.99 -22.67
C LEU A 266 10.02 -7.59 -23.59
N GLU A 267 10.82 -8.53 -23.07
CA GLU A 267 11.87 -9.23 -23.81
C GLU A 267 11.30 -10.26 -24.80
N SER A 268 10.24 -10.99 -24.41
CA SER A 268 9.56 -11.96 -25.29
C SER A 268 8.79 -11.32 -26.46
N ALA A 269 8.56 -10.00 -26.40
CA ALA A 269 7.86 -9.24 -27.42
C ALA A 269 8.81 -8.59 -28.45
N GLU A 270 10.11 -8.88 -28.40
CA GLU A 270 11.04 -8.50 -29.46
C GLU A 270 10.64 -9.16 -30.79
N PRO A 271 10.50 -8.38 -31.88
CA PRO A 271 10.15 -8.94 -33.17
C PRO A 271 11.33 -9.72 -33.75
N SER A 272 11.10 -10.99 -34.08
CA SER A 272 11.88 -11.74 -35.06
C SER A 272 11.73 -11.17 -36.47
#